data_AF-A0A812UUR6-F1
#
_entry.id   AF-A0A812UUR6-F1
#
_cell.length_a   1.000
_cell.length_b   1.000
_cell.length_c   1.000
_cell.angle_alpha   90.00
_cell.angle_beta   90.00
_cell.angle_gamma   90.00
#
_symmetry.space_group_name_H-M   'P 1'
#
loop_
_entity.id
_entity.type
_entity.pdbx_description
1 polymer ?
#
loop_
_entity_poly.entity_id
_entity_poly.type
_entity_poly.pdbx_seq_one_letter_code
_entity_poly.pdbx_strand_id
1 'polypeptide(L)'
;MQSFGRQLRVSGSTMNTLLFWSLLLVGGMWASWFAWAVQTWRRHFSTRPSRSEASSPSSGRPPTVRSPSMQKPAGCPVLLGQEAVGSKGSCPVSGTQTFMMDMNHVHLTLWQYLWAAHCIALPAFALVVSGWCQMQLARLLSFCGLLPEASEEKVRRMIYHLVLENLCTGVAHIEDTEGRVATFAYSPFPMYVDCDDCDSKVRFEVRKRMVVKLNLDTEDFLTAELDGETLALMDAAVLLTHCESNVNHGKMHAYANWGIDPADSTSPYLQKMSVVTACYNHYGFTNFPRMVSKMVHKDAGAAVEAVLLESLRTGVAEHRLVAKLAEHSRLLKFMIQLRVPFRQAFNHCRADFPANYSCEAHYLGTVVHSLDHWAFCQHVDPWLFSALTPSKHLRTLHRTVLLARCCVVDDIPTLGLEKYFRDGRTEFHRMVYQAAKGLNESFADQIQTCIVK
;
A
#
# COMPACT_ATOMS: atom_id res chain seq x y z
N MET A 1 9.85 59.24 -13.19
CA MET A 1 8.95 58.06 -13.18
C MET A 1 8.27 57.87 -14.54
N GLN A 2 9.04 57.91 -15.63
CA GLN A 2 8.60 57.68 -17.02
C GLN A 2 9.81 57.13 -17.77
N SER A 3 9.86 55.82 -18.04
CA SER A 3 10.73 55.15 -19.03
C SER A 3 10.98 53.69 -18.61
N PHE A 4 9.96 52.84 -18.74
CA PHE A 4 10.14 51.38 -18.83
C PHE A 4 8.99 50.80 -19.65
N GLY A 5 9.08 51.01 -20.96
CA GLY A 5 8.08 50.58 -21.94
C GLY A 5 8.72 50.19 -23.28
N ARG A 6 9.85 49.47 -23.26
CA ARG A 6 10.33 48.79 -24.47
C ARG A 6 9.53 47.49 -24.63
N GLN A 7 8.47 47.53 -25.44
CA GLN A 7 7.84 46.31 -25.95
C GLN A 7 8.89 45.55 -26.77
N LEU A 8 9.35 44.41 -26.22
CA LEU A 8 10.13 43.43 -26.97
C LEU A 8 9.24 42.86 -28.09
N ARG A 9 9.38 43.39 -29.31
CA ARG A 9 8.83 42.75 -30.51
C ARG A 9 9.69 41.52 -30.81
N VAL A 10 9.26 40.36 -30.31
CA VAL A 10 9.78 39.07 -30.79
C VAL A 10 9.37 38.94 -32.26
N SER A 11 10.32 38.73 -33.17
CA SER A 11 9.99 38.54 -34.59
C SER A 11 9.19 37.25 -34.76
N GLY A 12 8.26 37.23 -35.73
CA GLY A 12 7.48 36.03 -36.04
C GLY A 12 8.34 34.81 -36.39
N SER A 13 9.54 35.03 -36.94
CA SER A 13 10.52 33.97 -37.19
C SER A 13 11.00 33.30 -35.91
N THR A 14 11.35 34.07 -34.87
CA THR A 14 11.79 33.53 -33.58
C THR A 14 10.68 32.75 -32.89
N MET A 15 9.43 33.22 -32.95
CA MET A 15 8.29 32.52 -32.36
C MET A 15 8.03 31.16 -33.03
N ASN A 16 8.11 31.10 -34.36
CA ASN A 16 7.94 29.85 -35.11
C ASN A 16 9.07 28.85 -34.83
N THR A 17 10.32 29.32 -34.75
CA THR A 17 11.45 28.46 -34.39
C THR A 17 11.31 27.90 -32.97
N LEU A 18 10.92 28.72 -32.00
CA LEU A 18 10.68 28.26 -30.62
C LEU A 18 9.56 27.23 -30.57
N LEU A 19 8.43 27.49 -31.24
CA LEU A 19 7.31 26.54 -31.31
C LEU A 19 7.74 25.20 -31.92
N PHE A 20 8.50 25.23 -33.02
CA PHE A 20 9.01 24.02 -33.67
C PHE A 20 9.90 23.19 -32.72
N TRP A 21 10.85 23.83 -32.04
CA TRP A 21 11.72 23.12 -31.08
C TRP A 21 10.95 22.62 -29.86
N SER A 22 9.95 23.36 -29.37
CA SER A 22 9.08 22.91 -28.30
C SER A 22 8.26 21.68 -28.72
N LEU A 23 7.69 21.67 -29.92
CA LEU A 23 6.97 20.52 -30.45
C LEU A 23 7.87 19.30 -30.65
N LEU A 24 9.10 19.50 -31.16
CA LEU A 24 10.09 18.43 -31.28
C LEU A 24 10.48 17.85 -29.92
N LEU A 25 10.72 18.71 -28.93
CA LEU A 25 11.09 18.28 -27.57
C LEU A 25 9.94 17.50 -26.93
N VAL A 26 8.72 18.04 -26.94
CA VAL A 26 7.53 17.39 -26.40
C VAL A 26 7.26 16.06 -27.11
N GLY A 27 7.33 16.05 -28.45
CA GLY A 27 7.18 14.83 -29.25
C GLY A 27 8.24 13.78 -28.92
N GLY A 28 9.50 14.18 -28.77
CA GLY A 28 10.60 13.28 -28.40
C GLY A 28 10.47 12.71 -26.99
N MET A 29 10.02 13.52 -26.02
CA MET A 29 9.72 13.06 -24.66
C MET A 29 8.55 12.06 -24.66
N TRP A 30 7.50 12.34 -25.41
CA TRP A 30 6.35 11.45 -25.57
C TRP A 30 6.70 10.13 -26.24
N ALA A 31 7.49 10.16 -27.32
CA ALA A 31 7.97 8.95 -27.97
C ALA A 31 8.83 8.09 -27.04
N SER A 32 9.69 8.73 -26.25
CA SER A 32 10.55 8.06 -25.26
C SER A 32 9.72 7.44 -24.13
N TRP A 33 8.74 8.17 -23.60
CA TRP A 33 7.80 7.66 -22.60
C TRP A 33 6.98 6.48 -23.16
N PHE A 34 6.47 6.60 -24.38
CA PHE A 34 5.69 5.55 -25.02
C PHE A 34 6.52 4.27 -25.22
N ALA A 35 7.75 4.40 -25.72
CA ALA A 35 8.66 3.27 -25.88
C ALA A 35 8.95 2.58 -24.53
N TRP A 36 9.21 3.35 -23.48
CA TRP A 36 9.38 2.84 -22.13
C TRP A 36 8.12 2.15 -21.60
N ALA A 37 6.94 2.72 -21.84
CA ALA A 37 5.67 2.14 -21.40
C ALA A 37 5.38 0.82 -22.12
N VAL A 38 5.60 0.73 -23.43
CA VAL A 38 5.47 -0.51 -24.21
C VAL A 38 6.46 -1.57 -23.71
N GLN A 39 7.71 -1.19 -23.43
CA GLN A 39 8.70 -2.12 -22.88
C GLN A 39 8.30 -2.65 -21.50
N THR A 40 7.78 -1.75 -20.64
CA THR A 40 7.29 -2.11 -19.30
C THR A 40 6.09 -3.05 -19.41
N TRP A 41 5.14 -2.76 -20.30
CA TRP A 41 4.00 -3.63 -20.59
C TRP A 41 4.44 -5.02 -21.07
N ARG A 42 5.36 -5.08 -22.04
CA ARG A 42 5.88 -6.34 -22.57
C ARG A 42 6.60 -7.17 -21.51
N ARG A 43 7.34 -6.51 -20.61
CA ARG A 43 8.06 -7.20 -19.55
C ARG A 43 7.12 -7.73 -18.47
N HIS A 44 6.10 -6.97 -18.11
CA HIS A 44 5.34 -7.23 -16.90
C HIS A 44 3.94 -7.75 -17.15
N PHE A 45 3.24 -7.35 -18.22
CA PHE A 45 1.81 -7.64 -18.44
C PHE A 45 1.54 -8.58 -19.61
N SER A 46 2.33 -8.54 -20.69
CA SER A 46 2.00 -9.30 -21.91
C SER A 46 2.06 -10.82 -21.73
N THR A 47 2.78 -11.32 -20.72
CA THR A 47 2.89 -12.74 -20.39
C THR A 47 1.90 -13.18 -19.33
N ARG A 48 1.14 -12.26 -18.73
CA ARG A 48 0.16 -12.61 -17.70
C ARG A 48 -1.05 -13.27 -18.34
N PRO A 49 -1.49 -14.41 -17.82
CA PRO A 49 -2.74 -15.04 -18.28
C PRO A 49 -3.94 -14.17 -17.92
N SER A 50 -4.93 -14.12 -18.80
CA SER A 50 -6.24 -13.57 -18.44
C SER A 50 -6.88 -14.39 -17.32
N ARG A 51 -7.80 -13.79 -16.56
CA ARG A 51 -8.40 -14.48 -15.41
C ARG A 51 -9.23 -15.70 -15.80
N SER A 52 -9.79 -15.70 -17.01
CA SER A 52 -10.51 -16.83 -17.61
C SER A 52 -9.60 -18.02 -17.95
N GLU A 53 -8.29 -17.82 -18.09
CA GLU A 53 -7.36 -18.90 -18.38
C GLU A 53 -7.05 -19.72 -17.13
N ALA A 54 -7.09 -21.05 -17.25
CA ALA A 54 -6.79 -21.97 -16.15
C ALA A 54 -5.37 -21.83 -15.57
N SER A 55 -4.43 -21.25 -16.34
CA SER A 55 -3.08 -20.93 -15.90
C SER A 55 -3.02 -19.69 -14.98
N SER A 56 -4.10 -18.90 -14.90
CA SER A 56 -4.14 -17.72 -14.07
C SER A 56 -4.17 -18.06 -12.59
N PRO A 57 -3.32 -17.43 -11.75
CA PRO A 57 -3.39 -17.55 -10.30
C PRO A 57 -4.77 -17.17 -9.72
N SER A 58 -5.57 -16.43 -10.49
CA SER A 58 -6.90 -15.94 -10.11
C SER A 58 -8.06 -16.63 -10.82
N SER A 59 -7.81 -17.70 -11.59
CA SER A 59 -8.87 -18.53 -12.18
C SER A 59 -9.63 -19.35 -11.14
N GLY A 60 -9.05 -19.54 -9.95
CA GLY A 60 -9.63 -20.27 -8.83
C GLY A 60 -10.32 -19.40 -7.77
N ARG A 61 -10.54 -19.99 -6.60
CA ARG A 61 -11.04 -19.28 -5.42
C ARG A 61 -9.94 -18.39 -4.84
N PRO A 62 -10.30 -17.25 -4.20
CA PRO A 62 -9.33 -16.47 -3.45
C PRO A 62 -8.66 -17.32 -2.36
N PRO A 63 -7.44 -16.96 -1.93
CA PRO A 63 -6.76 -17.65 -0.85
C PRO A 63 -7.65 -17.68 0.39
N THR A 64 -7.81 -18.87 0.99
CA THR A 64 -8.48 -19.00 2.28
C THR A 64 -7.55 -18.52 3.38
N VAL A 65 -8.10 -17.79 4.36
CA VAL A 65 -7.39 -17.43 5.60
C VAL A 65 -6.85 -18.73 6.22
N ARG A 66 -5.53 -18.80 6.44
CA ARG A 66 -4.91 -20.00 7.01
C ARG A 66 -5.25 -20.07 8.50
N SER A 67 -5.70 -21.24 8.96
CA SER A 67 -5.82 -21.49 10.40
C SER A 67 -4.44 -21.38 11.06
N PRO A 68 -4.30 -20.72 12.23
CA PRO A 68 -3.04 -20.62 12.97
C PRO A 68 -2.36 -21.99 13.20
N SER A 69 -3.15 -23.05 13.38
CA SER A 69 -2.65 -24.42 13.59
C SER A 69 -1.87 -25.01 12.40
N MET A 70 -1.97 -24.41 11.21
CA MET A 70 -1.25 -24.86 10.00
C MET A 70 0.07 -24.11 9.76
N GLN A 71 0.37 -23.06 10.52
CA GLN A 71 1.65 -22.37 10.43
C GLN A 71 2.68 -23.10 11.31
N LYS A 72 3.20 -24.25 10.84
CA LYS A 72 4.46 -24.76 11.41
C LYS A 72 5.55 -23.71 11.17
N PRO A 73 6.37 -23.35 12.18
CA PRO A 73 7.52 -22.48 11.98
C PRO A 73 8.35 -23.06 10.85
N ALA A 74 8.50 -22.33 9.75
CA ALA A 74 9.33 -22.74 8.63
C ALA A 74 10.79 -22.68 9.09
N GLY A 75 11.27 -23.75 9.72
CA GLY A 75 12.66 -23.90 10.18
C GLY A 75 13.67 -24.13 9.04
N CYS A 76 13.43 -23.56 7.86
CA CYS A 76 14.30 -23.74 6.71
C CYS A 76 14.94 -22.39 6.33
N PRO A 77 16.25 -22.17 6.57
CA PRO A 77 16.93 -21.01 6.04
C PRO A 77 16.99 -21.14 4.51
N VAL A 78 16.19 -20.34 3.81
CA VAL A 78 16.26 -20.24 2.35
C VAL A 78 17.48 -19.38 2.02
N LEU A 79 18.55 -20.03 1.57
CA LEU A 79 19.63 -19.39 0.83
C LEU A 79 19.04 -18.82 -0.46
N LEU A 80 18.81 -17.50 -0.49
CA LEU A 80 18.67 -16.74 -1.73
C LEU A 80 20.03 -16.72 -2.43
N GLY A 81 20.31 -17.77 -3.19
CA GLY A 81 21.50 -17.91 -4.05
C GLY A 81 21.08 -18.44 -5.42
N GLN A 82 21.51 -17.73 -6.47
CA GLN A 82 21.28 -18.06 -7.87
C GLN A 82 21.81 -19.46 -8.26
N GLU A 83 21.08 -20.08 -9.18
CA GLU A 83 21.38 -21.17 -10.15
C GLU A 83 22.86 -21.47 -10.47
N ALA A 84 23.28 -22.67 -10.90
CA ALA A 84 22.60 -23.96 -11.11
C ALA A 84 23.66 -25.05 -11.40
N VAL A 85 23.48 -26.27 -10.86
CA VAL A 85 24.01 -27.51 -11.45
C VAL A 85 22.95 -28.60 -11.33
N GLY A 86 22.62 -29.21 -12.47
CA GLY A 86 21.46 -30.07 -12.66
C GLY A 86 21.52 -31.41 -11.95
N SER A 87 20.33 -31.89 -11.57
CA SER A 87 20.07 -33.29 -11.27
C SER A 87 18.67 -33.63 -11.77
N LYS A 88 18.60 -34.58 -12.71
CA LYS A 88 17.36 -35.16 -13.24
C LYS A 88 16.94 -36.31 -12.34
N GLY A 89 15.86 -36.12 -11.58
CA GLY A 89 15.18 -37.18 -10.85
C GLY A 89 13.72 -36.78 -10.58
N SER A 90 12.80 -37.28 -11.40
CA SER A 90 11.37 -36.97 -11.31
C SER A 90 10.66 -37.94 -10.36
N CYS A 91 10.45 -37.51 -9.11
CA CYS A 91 9.36 -38.04 -8.28
C CYS A 91 8.11 -37.20 -8.54
N PRO A 92 6.91 -37.80 -8.77
CA PRO A 92 5.67 -37.07 -8.81
C PRO A 92 5.29 -36.70 -7.37
N VAL A 93 5.87 -35.60 -6.89
CA VAL A 93 5.35 -34.94 -5.70
C VAL A 93 3.98 -34.41 -6.11
N SER A 94 2.92 -34.97 -5.54
CA SER A 94 1.61 -34.33 -5.44
C SER A 94 1.78 -33.08 -4.59
N GLY A 95 2.43 -32.08 -5.19
CA GLY A 95 2.79 -30.83 -4.55
C GLY A 95 1.50 -30.13 -4.22
N THR A 96 1.17 -30.08 -2.93
CA THR A 96 0.32 -29.04 -2.39
C THR A 96 1.00 -27.73 -2.76
N GLN A 97 0.63 -27.15 -3.91
CA GLN A 97 1.06 -25.82 -4.29
C GLN A 97 0.61 -24.91 -3.16
N THR A 98 1.57 -24.49 -2.34
CA THR A 98 1.34 -23.50 -1.30
C THR A 98 0.93 -22.23 -2.02
N PHE A 99 -0.37 -21.98 -2.06
CA PHE A 99 -0.95 -20.80 -2.69
C PHE A 99 -0.31 -19.56 -2.05
N MET A 100 0.43 -18.81 -2.86
CA MET A 100 1.10 -17.57 -2.48
C MET A 100 0.24 -16.41 -2.96
N MET A 101 0.04 -15.40 -2.11
CA MET A 101 -0.64 -14.19 -2.54
C MET A 101 0.23 -13.47 -3.57
N ASP A 102 -0.37 -12.94 -4.64
CA ASP A 102 0.35 -12.24 -5.71
C ASP A 102 -0.31 -10.89 -5.99
N MET A 103 0.43 -9.80 -5.79
CA MET A 103 -0.02 -8.44 -6.06
C MET A 103 -0.07 -8.11 -7.56
N ASN A 104 0.62 -8.87 -8.41
CA ASN A 104 1.03 -8.43 -9.74
C ASN A 104 0.75 -9.46 -10.85
N HIS A 105 -0.40 -10.14 -10.79
CA HIS A 105 -0.77 -11.20 -11.74
C HIS A 105 -1.93 -10.85 -12.69
N VAL A 106 -2.61 -9.70 -12.50
CA VAL A 106 -3.74 -9.31 -13.35
C VAL A 106 -3.22 -8.83 -14.71
N HIS A 107 -3.75 -9.41 -15.79
CA HIS A 107 -3.46 -9.03 -17.16
C HIS A 107 -4.07 -7.67 -17.51
N LEU A 108 -3.33 -6.86 -18.27
CA LEU A 108 -3.83 -5.65 -18.93
C LEU A 108 -3.41 -5.70 -20.40
N THR A 109 -4.32 -5.34 -21.30
CA THR A 109 -3.96 -5.09 -22.69
C THR A 109 -3.01 -3.89 -22.79
N LEU A 110 -2.26 -3.79 -23.90
CA LEU A 110 -1.35 -2.67 -24.11
C LEU A 110 -2.07 -1.32 -23.99
N TRP A 111 -3.27 -1.20 -24.56
CA TRP A 111 -4.03 0.05 -24.53
C TRP A 111 -4.57 0.39 -23.15
N GLN A 112 -5.06 -0.59 -22.39
CA GLN A 112 -5.47 -0.38 -21.00
C GLN A 112 -4.28 0.10 -20.16
N TYR A 113 -3.11 -0.52 -20.33
CA TYR A 113 -1.90 -0.11 -19.61
C TYR A 113 -1.43 1.29 -20.01
N LEU A 114 -1.38 1.60 -21.30
CA LEU A 114 -0.98 2.93 -21.78
C LEU A 114 -1.92 4.04 -21.27
N TRP A 115 -3.23 3.78 -21.28
CA TRP A 115 -4.21 4.70 -20.71
C TRP A 115 -3.97 4.92 -19.21
N ALA A 116 -3.82 3.83 -18.44
CA ALA A 116 -3.58 3.91 -17.00
C ALA A 116 -2.26 4.63 -16.68
N ALA A 117 -1.19 4.28 -17.39
CA ALA A 117 0.11 4.90 -17.23
C ALA A 117 0.09 6.40 -17.55
N HIS A 118 -0.69 6.81 -18.55
CA HIS A 118 -0.83 8.23 -18.85
C HIS A 118 -1.66 8.97 -17.80
N CYS A 119 -2.87 8.46 -17.51
CA CYS A 119 -3.83 9.17 -16.66
C CYS A 119 -3.54 9.09 -15.16
N ILE A 120 -2.74 8.11 -14.71
CA ILE A 120 -2.47 7.87 -13.29
C ILE A 120 -1.01 8.17 -12.96
N ALA A 121 -0.05 7.63 -13.73
CA ALA A 121 1.36 7.73 -13.35
C ALA A 121 1.90 9.17 -13.43
N LEU A 122 1.40 9.99 -14.35
CA LEU A 122 1.81 11.40 -14.45
C LEU A 122 1.33 12.21 -13.24
N PRO A 123 0.04 12.20 -12.86
CA PRO A 123 -0.39 12.79 -11.58
C PRO A 123 0.31 12.20 -10.36
N ALA A 124 0.54 10.89 -10.31
CA ALA A 124 1.27 10.24 -9.22
C ALA A 124 2.72 10.73 -9.12
N PHE A 125 3.37 11.00 -10.26
CA PHE A 125 4.71 11.59 -10.26
C PHE A 125 4.72 12.99 -9.63
N ALA A 126 3.67 13.80 -9.84
CA ALA A 126 3.55 15.09 -9.16
C ALA A 126 3.47 14.93 -7.64
N LEU A 127 2.72 13.94 -7.14
CA LEU A 127 2.67 13.60 -5.71
C LEU A 127 4.05 13.22 -5.18
N VAL A 128 4.80 12.38 -5.90
CA VAL A 128 6.16 11.97 -5.50
C VAL A 128 7.10 13.18 -5.43
N VAL A 129 7.03 14.09 -6.40
CA VAL A 129 7.85 15.31 -6.40
C VAL A 129 7.50 16.20 -5.22
N SER A 130 6.22 16.48 -4.98
CA SER A 130 5.79 17.31 -3.85
C SER A 130 6.16 16.69 -2.50
N GLY A 131 5.96 15.37 -2.35
CA GLY A 131 6.31 14.62 -1.16
C GLY A 131 7.81 14.62 -0.89
N TRP A 132 8.62 14.46 -1.93
CA TRP A 132 10.07 14.55 -1.81
C TRP A 132 10.53 15.94 -1.37
N CYS A 133 9.96 17.00 -1.97
CA CYS A 133 10.22 18.37 -1.54
C CYS A 133 9.86 18.60 -0.07
N GLN A 134 8.71 18.08 0.38
CA GLN A 134 8.29 18.15 1.79
C GLN A 134 9.30 17.44 2.70
N MET A 135 9.80 16.25 2.34
CA MET A 135 10.83 15.55 3.11
C MET A 135 12.14 16.33 3.18
N GLN A 136 12.58 16.94 2.08
CA GLN A 136 13.81 17.76 2.11
C GLN A 136 13.62 19.01 2.98
N LEU A 137 12.44 19.63 2.93
CA LEU A 137 12.12 20.74 3.81
C LEU A 137 12.11 20.32 5.28
N ALA A 138 11.48 19.20 5.64
CA ALA A 138 11.48 18.68 7.00
C ALA A 138 12.90 18.41 7.52
N ARG A 139 13.78 17.83 6.69
CA ARG A 139 15.20 17.63 7.01
C ARG A 139 15.93 18.95 7.23
N LEU A 140 15.71 19.94 6.37
CA LEU A 140 16.31 21.27 6.52
C LEU A 140 15.84 21.95 7.80
N LEU A 141 14.54 21.92 8.10
CA LEU A 141 13.98 22.47 9.33
C LEU A 141 14.53 21.76 10.57
N SER A 142 14.65 20.44 10.55
CA SER A 142 15.28 19.67 11.62
C SER A 142 16.75 20.04 11.81
N PHE A 143 17.51 20.15 10.71
CA PHE A 143 18.91 20.59 10.74
C PHE A 143 19.07 22.01 11.33
N CYS A 144 18.12 22.90 11.04
CA CYS A 144 18.08 24.26 11.60
C CYS A 144 17.50 24.34 13.02
N GLY A 145 17.08 23.23 13.63
CA GLY A 145 16.43 23.22 14.95
C GLY A 145 15.04 23.89 14.96
N LEU A 146 14.41 24.03 13.79
CA LEU A 146 13.08 24.63 13.62
C LEU A 146 11.95 23.60 13.62
N LEU A 147 12.27 22.32 13.38
CA LEU A 147 11.30 21.24 13.52
C LEU A 147 11.20 20.85 15.00
N PRO A 148 10.04 20.98 15.65
CA PRO A 148 9.88 20.60 17.04
C PRO A 148 10.21 19.12 17.27
N GLU A 149 10.81 18.81 18.42
CA GLU A 149 11.01 17.42 18.82
C GLU A 149 9.67 16.69 18.98
N ALA A 150 9.68 15.39 18.68
CA ALA A 150 8.52 14.54 18.81
C ALA A 150 8.27 14.24 20.31
N SER A 151 7.31 14.93 20.91
CA SER A 151 6.88 14.66 22.29
C SER A 151 6.41 13.21 22.44
N GLU A 152 6.84 12.52 23.50
CA GLU A 152 6.47 11.11 23.75
C GLU A 152 4.96 10.88 23.72
N GLU A 153 4.18 11.78 24.33
CA GLU A 153 2.71 11.71 24.35
C GLU A 153 2.11 11.61 22.94
N LYS A 154 2.56 12.47 22.01
CA LYS A 154 2.09 12.43 20.61
C LYS A 154 2.49 11.13 19.90
N VAL A 155 3.69 10.61 20.19
CA VAL A 155 4.16 9.35 19.59
C VAL A 155 3.39 8.16 20.13
N ARG A 156 3.11 8.11 21.44
CA ARG A 156 2.26 7.08 22.07
C ARG A 156 0.87 7.09 21.46
N ARG A 157 0.26 8.27 21.32
CA ARG A 157 -1.06 8.42 20.70
C ARG A 157 -1.08 8.00 19.23
N MET A 158 -0.06 8.37 18.45
CA MET A 158 0.12 7.91 17.07
C MET A 158 0.18 6.38 17.02
N ILE A 159 1.01 5.75 17.86
CA ILE A 159 1.12 4.29 17.92
C ILE A 159 -0.21 3.63 18.30
N TYR A 160 -0.89 4.15 19.32
CA TYR A 160 -2.17 3.62 19.78
C TYR A 160 -3.18 3.55 18.63
N HIS A 161 -3.42 4.67 17.94
CA HIS A 161 -4.38 4.70 16.85
C HIS A 161 -3.92 3.90 15.62
N LEU A 162 -2.62 3.95 15.27
CA LEU A 162 -2.09 3.14 14.16
C LEU A 162 -2.31 1.64 14.41
N VAL A 163 -2.03 1.16 15.62
CA VAL A 163 -2.19 -0.26 15.95
C VAL A 163 -3.65 -0.66 16.00
N LEU A 164 -4.49 0.17 16.64
CA LEU A 164 -5.90 -0.12 16.80
C LEU A 164 -6.66 -0.06 15.47
N GLU A 165 -6.34 0.88 14.57
CA GLU A 165 -7.16 1.16 13.40
C GLU A 165 -6.61 0.57 12.10
N ASN A 166 -5.28 0.53 11.91
CA ASN A 166 -4.65 -0.04 10.72
C ASN A 166 -4.18 -1.48 10.95
N LEU A 167 -3.49 -1.73 12.07
CA LEU A 167 -2.90 -3.05 12.37
C LEU A 167 -3.78 -3.97 13.22
N CYS A 168 -5.10 -3.71 13.22
CA CYS A 168 -6.06 -4.40 14.08
C CYS A 168 -6.07 -5.92 13.91
N THR A 169 -5.68 -6.41 12.72
CA THR A 169 -5.62 -7.83 12.38
C THR A 169 -4.61 -8.62 13.22
N GLY A 170 -3.69 -7.94 13.90
CA GLY A 170 -2.72 -8.55 14.81
C GLY A 170 -3.26 -8.88 16.20
N VAL A 171 -4.51 -8.56 16.54
CA VAL A 171 -5.02 -8.80 17.91
C VAL A 171 -4.98 -10.28 18.30
N ALA A 172 -4.19 -10.59 19.32
CA ALA A 172 -3.98 -11.95 19.80
C ALA A 172 -4.81 -12.25 21.05
N HIS A 173 -4.93 -11.28 21.95
CA HIS A 173 -5.63 -11.43 23.22
C HIS A 173 -6.15 -10.08 23.75
N ILE A 174 -7.22 -10.09 24.53
CA ILE A 174 -7.75 -8.93 25.26
C ILE A 174 -7.97 -9.38 26.71
N GLU A 175 -7.32 -8.70 27.65
CA GLU A 175 -7.36 -8.98 29.09
C GLU A 175 -8.21 -7.94 29.80
N ASP A 176 -9.19 -8.41 30.59
CA ASP A 176 -9.99 -7.57 31.49
C ASP A 176 -9.27 -7.48 32.85
N THR A 177 -8.24 -6.63 32.95
CA THR A 177 -7.42 -6.42 34.17
C THR A 177 -7.73 -5.06 34.82
N GLU A 178 -6.75 -4.39 35.45
CA GLU A 178 -6.83 -2.98 35.89
C GLU A 178 -6.87 -2.03 34.66
N GLY A 179 -7.90 -2.19 33.83
CA GLY A 179 -8.02 -1.68 32.46
C GLY A 179 -8.06 -2.82 31.44
N ARG A 180 -8.80 -2.61 30.34
CA ARG A 180 -8.84 -3.51 29.19
C ARG A 180 -7.56 -3.40 28.38
N VAL A 181 -6.71 -4.42 28.46
CA VAL A 181 -5.43 -4.45 27.75
C VAL A 181 -5.52 -5.35 26.53
N ALA A 182 -5.34 -4.77 25.33
CA ALA A 182 -5.23 -5.54 24.09
C ALA A 182 -3.77 -5.84 23.76
N THR A 183 -3.48 -7.12 23.52
CA THR A 183 -2.18 -7.58 23.03
C THR A 183 -2.27 -7.91 21.55
N PHE A 184 -1.44 -7.25 20.75
CA PHE A 184 -1.27 -7.48 19.32
C PHE A 184 0.02 -8.24 19.09
N ALA A 185 0.02 -9.19 18.15
CA ALA A 185 1.18 -9.99 17.79
C ALA A 185 1.27 -10.18 16.28
N TYR A 186 2.46 -9.91 15.73
CA TYR A 186 2.77 -10.05 14.32
C TYR A 186 3.88 -11.08 14.17
N SER A 187 3.57 -12.23 13.56
CA SER A 187 4.51 -13.34 13.40
C SER A 187 4.28 -14.08 12.06
N PRO A 188 5.34 -14.34 11.29
CA PRO A 188 6.68 -13.76 11.45
C PRO A 188 6.68 -12.25 11.14
N PHE A 189 7.76 -11.55 11.49
CA PHE A 189 7.89 -10.11 11.29
C PHE A 189 9.05 -9.79 10.32
N PRO A 190 8.78 -9.72 9.00
CA PRO A 190 9.80 -9.36 8.02
C PRO A 190 10.13 -7.86 8.09
N MET A 191 11.42 -7.56 8.16
CA MET A 191 11.95 -6.20 8.24
C MET A 191 13.32 -6.11 7.59
N TYR A 192 13.95 -4.96 7.69
CA TYR A 192 15.35 -4.79 7.31
C TYR A 192 16.02 -3.77 8.21
N VAL A 193 17.34 -3.91 8.36
CA VAL A 193 18.15 -3.10 9.27
C VAL A 193 19.41 -2.58 8.56
N ASP A 194 19.92 -1.45 9.05
CA ASP A 194 21.26 -0.98 8.71
C ASP A 194 22.31 -1.82 9.47
N CYS A 195 23.33 -2.29 8.76
CA CYS A 195 24.41 -3.07 9.38
C CYS A 195 25.40 -2.16 10.14
N ASP A 196 25.80 -2.56 11.36
CA ASP A 196 26.70 -1.74 12.20
C ASP A 196 28.10 -1.57 11.61
N ASP A 197 28.62 -2.60 10.93
CA ASP A 197 29.99 -2.66 10.45
C ASP A 197 30.26 -1.77 9.22
N CYS A 198 29.21 -1.27 8.58
CA CYS A 198 29.32 -0.26 7.54
C CYS A 198 27.96 0.42 7.35
N ASP A 199 27.91 1.75 7.45
CA ASP A 199 26.74 2.61 7.15
C ASP A 199 26.26 2.51 5.66
N SER A 200 26.69 1.47 4.94
CA SER A 200 26.55 1.29 3.50
C SER A 200 25.76 0.06 3.09
N LYS A 201 25.27 -0.77 4.04
CA LYS A 201 24.53 -2.00 3.74
C LYS A 201 23.23 -2.08 4.53
N VAL A 202 22.17 -2.48 3.82
CA VAL A 202 20.84 -2.75 4.37
C VAL A 202 20.56 -4.24 4.22
N ARG A 203 20.21 -4.91 5.32
CA ARG A 203 19.98 -6.37 5.34
C ARG A 203 18.52 -6.68 5.63
N PHE A 204 17.91 -7.52 4.80
CA PHE A 204 16.62 -8.13 5.07
C PHE A 204 16.72 -9.16 6.21
N GLU A 205 15.76 -9.13 7.13
CA GLU A 205 15.66 -10.03 8.27
C GLU A 205 14.21 -10.44 8.52
N VAL A 206 14.02 -11.63 9.07
CA VAL A 206 12.71 -12.09 9.53
C VAL A 206 12.81 -12.34 11.03
N ARG A 207 12.23 -11.43 11.81
CA ARG A 207 12.13 -11.57 13.27
C ARG A 207 11.01 -12.53 13.60
N LYS A 208 11.10 -13.20 14.76
CA LYS A 208 10.14 -14.24 15.12
C LYS A 208 8.79 -13.62 15.43
N ARG A 209 8.77 -12.54 16.20
CA ARG A 209 7.54 -11.94 16.70
C ARG A 209 7.72 -10.50 17.17
N MET A 210 6.82 -9.62 16.73
CA MET A 210 6.58 -8.31 17.33
C MET A 210 5.33 -8.40 18.20
N VAL A 211 5.39 -7.89 19.43
CA VAL A 211 4.25 -7.84 20.37
C VAL A 211 4.03 -6.39 20.80
N VAL A 212 2.77 -5.95 20.82
CA VAL A 212 2.37 -4.62 21.28
C VAL A 212 1.24 -4.73 22.28
N LYS A 213 1.29 -3.94 23.35
CA LYS A 213 0.21 -3.85 24.33
C LYS A 213 -0.36 -2.44 24.36
N LEU A 214 -1.68 -2.34 24.27
CA LEU A 214 -2.43 -1.09 24.37
C LEU A 214 -3.41 -1.17 25.54
N ASN A 215 -3.59 -0.07 26.27
CA ASN A 215 -4.71 0.09 27.17
C ASN A 215 -5.88 0.72 26.40
N LEU A 216 -6.95 -0.04 26.23
CA LEU A 216 -8.12 0.34 25.43
C LEU A 216 -9.06 1.33 26.14
N ASP A 217 -8.97 1.43 27.48
CA ASP A 217 -9.81 2.34 28.27
C ASP A 217 -9.17 3.72 28.41
N THR A 218 -7.84 3.78 28.54
CA THR A 218 -7.09 5.06 28.64
C THR A 218 -6.56 5.55 27.30
N GLU A 219 -6.81 4.81 26.21
CA GLU A 219 -6.30 5.07 24.86
C GLU A 219 -4.77 5.24 24.80
N ASP A 220 -4.02 4.39 25.53
CA ASP A 220 -2.58 4.56 25.69
C ASP A 220 -1.77 3.37 25.15
N PHE A 221 -0.59 3.67 24.62
CA PHE A 221 0.43 2.70 24.26
C PHE A 221 1.20 2.27 25.50
N LEU A 222 1.19 0.99 25.84
CA LEU A 222 1.88 0.49 27.04
C LEU A 222 3.32 0.10 26.72
N THR A 223 3.50 -0.92 25.88
CA THR A 223 4.80 -1.48 25.54
C THR A 223 4.82 -2.07 24.14
N ALA A 224 6.02 -2.18 23.57
CA ALA A 224 6.30 -2.99 22.41
C ALA A 224 7.55 -3.85 22.65
N GLU A 225 7.53 -5.07 22.14
CA GLU A 225 8.62 -6.03 22.25
C GLU A 225 8.91 -6.66 20.88
N LEU A 226 10.19 -6.82 20.56
CA LEU A 226 10.65 -7.56 19.38
C LEU A 226 11.48 -8.76 19.82
N ASP A 227 10.98 -9.96 19.55
CA ASP A 227 11.58 -11.22 20.01
C ASP A 227 11.82 -11.30 21.53
N GLY A 228 10.97 -10.62 22.31
CA GLY A 228 11.02 -10.56 23.78
C GLY A 228 11.86 -9.41 24.34
N GLU A 229 12.51 -8.61 23.48
CA GLU A 229 13.25 -7.42 23.90
C GLU A 229 12.36 -6.19 23.83
N THR A 230 12.24 -5.44 24.94
CA THR A 230 11.47 -4.19 24.98
C THR A 230 12.09 -3.14 24.08
N LEU A 231 11.27 -2.53 23.23
CA LEU A 231 11.69 -1.49 22.30
C LEU A 231 11.60 -0.10 22.94
N ALA A 232 12.52 0.79 22.52
CA ALA A 232 12.34 2.22 22.72
C ALA A 232 11.10 2.72 21.94
N LEU A 233 10.43 3.76 22.46
CA LEU A 233 9.19 4.29 21.90
C LEU A 233 9.33 4.67 20.41
N MET A 234 10.44 5.31 20.03
CA MET A 234 10.69 5.75 18.65
C MET A 234 10.95 4.57 17.71
N ASP A 235 11.61 3.52 18.19
CA ASP A 235 11.83 2.28 17.42
C ASP A 235 10.50 1.55 17.20
N ALA A 236 9.65 1.49 18.24
CA ALA A 236 8.30 0.92 18.13
C ALA A 236 7.46 1.67 17.09
N ALA A 237 7.46 3.01 17.11
CA ALA A 237 6.76 3.82 16.10
C ALA A 237 7.20 3.49 14.67
N VAL A 238 8.51 3.43 14.45
CA VAL A 238 9.10 3.15 13.14
C VAL A 238 8.77 1.73 12.65
N LEU A 239 8.92 0.72 13.52
CA LEU A 239 8.64 -0.67 13.18
C LEU A 239 7.16 -0.94 12.93
N LEU A 240 6.25 -0.33 13.70
CA LEU A 240 4.81 -0.49 13.50
C LEU A 240 4.34 0.19 12.22
N THR A 241 4.88 1.37 11.91
CA THR A 241 4.56 2.06 10.65
C THR A 241 5.11 1.29 9.44
N HIS A 242 6.26 0.62 9.58
CA HIS A 242 6.76 -0.36 8.59
C HIS A 242 5.87 -1.59 8.47
N CYS A 243 5.41 -2.14 9.58
CA CYS A 243 4.48 -3.27 9.59
C CYS A 243 3.23 -2.96 8.78
N GLU A 244 2.69 -1.75 8.94
CA GLU A 244 1.53 -1.33 8.18
C GLU A 244 1.89 -1.22 6.69
N SER A 245 2.74 -0.28 6.35
CA SER A 245 3.05 0.09 4.96
C SER A 245 3.67 -1.02 4.11
N ASN A 246 4.49 -1.91 4.69
CA ASN A 246 5.28 -2.89 3.92
C ASN A 246 4.92 -4.35 4.21
N VAL A 247 4.25 -4.67 5.32
CA VAL A 247 3.92 -6.06 5.68
C VAL A 247 2.44 -6.36 5.49
N ASN A 248 1.54 -5.51 6.00
CA ASN A 248 0.11 -5.77 5.94
C ASN A 248 -0.54 -5.16 4.70
N HIS A 249 -0.16 -3.93 4.35
CA HIS A 249 -0.75 -3.19 3.24
C HIS A 249 -0.64 -3.94 1.90
N GLY A 250 0.53 -4.53 1.59
CA GLY A 250 0.72 -5.36 0.39
C GLY A 250 -0.21 -6.57 0.30
N LYS A 251 -0.60 -7.16 1.44
CA LYS A 251 -1.56 -8.28 1.47
C LYS A 251 -2.95 -7.82 1.03
N MET A 252 -3.37 -6.61 1.40
CA MET A 252 -4.66 -6.06 0.96
C MET A 252 -4.69 -5.85 -0.55
N HIS A 253 -3.63 -5.29 -1.13
CA HIS A 253 -3.49 -5.18 -2.58
C HIS A 253 -3.57 -6.53 -3.28
N ALA A 254 -2.88 -7.54 -2.73
CA ALA A 254 -2.94 -8.88 -3.30
C ALA A 254 -4.38 -9.38 -3.27
N TYR A 255 -5.08 -9.32 -2.12
CA TYR A 255 -6.47 -9.76 -2.00
C TYR A 255 -7.42 -8.99 -2.94
N ALA A 256 -7.20 -7.70 -3.16
CA ALA A 256 -8.02 -6.88 -4.05
C ALA A 256 -8.03 -7.39 -5.50
N ASN A 257 -6.98 -8.09 -5.95
CA ASN A 257 -6.92 -8.65 -7.31
C ASN A 257 -8.04 -9.67 -7.59
N TRP A 258 -8.58 -10.34 -6.56
CA TRP A 258 -9.73 -11.24 -6.73
C TRP A 258 -11.08 -10.51 -6.81
N GLY A 259 -11.10 -9.21 -6.52
CA GLY A 259 -12.26 -8.32 -6.57
C GLY A 259 -12.32 -7.45 -7.83
N ILE A 260 -11.47 -7.72 -8.83
CA ILE A 260 -11.41 -7.00 -10.10
C ILE A 260 -11.28 -7.96 -11.29
N ASP A 261 -11.64 -7.49 -12.48
CA ASP A 261 -11.39 -8.17 -13.77
C ASP A 261 -11.46 -7.12 -14.88
N PRO A 262 -10.32 -6.68 -15.42
CA PRO A 262 -10.27 -5.72 -16.51
C PRO A 262 -10.77 -6.24 -17.86
N ALA A 263 -10.92 -7.57 -18.04
CA ALA A 263 -11.31 -8.16 -19.32
C ALA A 263 -12.83 -8.37 -19.41
N ASP A 264 -13.42 -8.94 -18.36
CA ASP A 264 -14.77 -9.52 -18.44
C ASP A 264 -15.88 -8.68 -17.79
N SER A 265 -15.57 -7.46 -17.32
CA SER A 265 -16.58 -6.60 -16.68
C SER A 265 -17.61 -6.06 -17.69
N THR A 266 -18.89 -6.27 -17.39
CA THR A 266 -20.03 -5.79 -18.21
C THR A 266 -20.23 -4.28 -18.09
N SER A 267 -19.73 -3.66 -17.02
CA SER A 267 -19.80 -2.22 -16.78
C SER A 267 -18.48 -1.53 -17.21
N PRO A 268 -18.51 -0.60 -18.19
CA PRO A 268 -17.32 0.16 -18.58
C PRO A 268 -16.67 0.92 -17.41
N TYR A 269 -17.49 1.34 -16.42
CA TYR A 269 -16.99 1.99 -15.22
C TYR A 269 -16.18 1.02 -14.34
N LEU A 270 -16.72 -0.18 -14.06
CA LEU A 270 -16.02 -1.20 -13.27
C LEU A 270 -14.77 -1.72 -13.99
N GLN A 271 -14.82 -1.84 -15.32
CA GLN A 271 -13.65 -2.18 -16.13
C GLN A 271 -12.53 -1.15 -15.94
N LYS A 272 -12.87 0.15 -16.04
CA LYS A 272 -11.92 1.25 -15.82
C LYS A 272 -11.30 1.20 -14.41
N MET A 273 -12.12 0.99 -13.38
CA MET A 273 -11.66 0.86 -11.99
C MET A 273 -10.77 -0.38 -11.76
N SER A 274 -11.05 -1.47 -12.47
CA SER A 274 -10.21 -2.68 -12.48
C SER A 274 -8.85 -2.41 -13.11
N VAL A 275 -8.81 -1.69 -14.23
CA VAL A 275 -7.56 -1.28 -14.89
C VAL A 275 -6.71 -0.41 -13.96
N VAL A 276 -7.33 0.56 -13.30
CA VAL A 276 -6.66 1.44 -12.31
C VAL A 276 -6.04 0.60 -11.19
N THR A 277 -6.82 -0.26 -10.54
CA THR A 277 -6.36 -1.12 -9.45
C THR A 277 -5.19 -2.01 -9.87
N ALA A 278 -5.30 -2.71 -11.01
CA ALA A 278 -4.25 -3.60 -11.51
C ALA A 278 -2.95 -2.84 -11.82
N CYS A 279 -3.06 -1.63 -12.37
CA CYS A 279 -1.91 -0.77 -12.65
C CYS A 279 -1.26 -0.24 -11.37
N TYR A 280 -2.05 0.18 -10.38
CA TYR A 280 -1.54 0.71 -9.11
C TYR A 280 -0.86 -0.37 -8.27
N ASN A 281 -1.43 -1.58 -8.23
CA ASN A 281 -0.80 -2.74 -7.59
C ASN A 281 0.59 -3.03 -8.21
N HIS A 282 0.72 -2.90 -9.53
CA HIS A 282 2.01 -3.02 -10.21
C HIS A 282 3.01 -1.93 -9.77
N TYR A 283 2.56 -0.68 -9.61
CA TYR A 283 3.42 0.42 -9.15
C TYR A 283 3.89 0.20 -7.70
N GLY A 284 3.00 -0.18 -6.79
CA GLY A 284 3.36 -0.51 -5.41
C GLY A 284 4.35 -1.68 -5.35
N PHE A 285 4.15 -2.73 -6.13
CA PHE A 285 5.03 -3.90 -6.09
C PHE A 285 6.38 -3.69 -6.80
N THR A 286 6.40 -3.05 -7.97
CA THR A 286 7.60 -2.96 -8.83
C THR A 286 8.29 -1.60 -8.77
N ASN A 287 7.54 -0.50 -8.72
CA ASN A 287 8.11 0.84 -8.81
C ASN A 287 8.54 1.38 -7.45
N PHE A 288 7.79 1.09 -6.38
CA PHE A 288 8.14 1.56 -5.04
C PHE A 288 9.51 1.05 -4.57
N PRO A 289 9.88 -0.24 -4.69
CA PRO A 289 11.24 -0.70 -4.37
C PRO A 289 12.34 0.03 -5.16
N ARG A 290 12.12 0.30 -6.45
CA ARG A 290 13.06 1.06 -7.28
C ARG A 290 13.19 2.52 -6.83
N MET A 291 12.09 3.12 -6.40
CA MET A 291 12.05 4.47 -5.86
C MET A 291 12.84 4.54 -4.54
N VAL A 292 12.62 3.60 -3.62
CA VAL A 292 13.36 3.46 -2.37
C VAL A 292 14.86 3.30 -2.62
N SER A 293 15.25 2.44 -3.58
CA SER A 293 16.65 2.26 -3.98
C SER A 293 17.33 3.58 -4.40
N LYS A 294 16.61 4.41 -5.17
CA LYS A 294 17.14 5.68 -5.69
C LYS A 294 17.14 6.82 -4.69
N MET A 295 16.11 6.90 -3.84
CA MET A 295 15.83 8.09 -3.01
C MET A 295 16.23 7.93 -1.54
N VAL A 296 16.39 6.69 -1.06
CA VAL A 296 16.70 6.40 0.35
C VAL A 296 18.08 5.75 0.46
N HIS A 297 18.24 4.55 -0.08
CA HIS A 297 19.48 3.78 -0.04
C HIS A 297 19.48 2.71 -1.13
N LYS A 298 20.59 2.54 -1.87
CA LYS A 298 20.69 1.63 -3.02
C LYS A 298 20.20 0.19 -2.73
N ASP A 299 20.52 -0.34 -1.55
CA ASP A 299 20.20 -1.71 -1.16
C ASP A 299 18.79 -1.83 -0.53
N ALA A 300 18.19 -0.71 -0.11
CA ALA A 300 16.88 -0.73 0.56
C ALA A 300 15.75 -1.16 -0.38
N GLY A 301 15.89 -0.92 -1.69
CA GLY A 301 14.91 -1.39 -2.66
C GLY A 301 14.77 -2.91 -2.67
N ALA A 302 15.90 -3.64 -2.74
CA ALA A 302 15.89 -5.09 -2.69
C ALA A 302 15.38 -5.63 -1.35
N ALA A 303 15.69 -4.93 -0.25
CA ALA A 303 15.20 -5.30 1.08
C ALA A 303 13.67 -5.11 1.21
N VAL A 304 13.11 -4.03 0.67
CA VAL A 304 11.66 -3.79 0.62
C VAL A 304 10.97 -4.86 -0.23
N GLU A 305 11.51 -5.19 -1.40
CA GLU A 305 10.97 -6.26 -2.24
C GLU A 305 10.97 -7.61 -1.51
N ALA A 306 12.04 -7.92 -0.77
CA ALA A 306 12.12 -9.13 0.06
C ALA A 306 11.07 -9.14 1.19
N VAL A 307 10.85 -8.00 1.87
CA VAL A 307 9.78 -7.87 2.88
C VAL A 307 8.40 -8.10 2.25
N LEU A 308 8.12 -7.49 1.11
CA LEU A 308 6.85 -7.65 0.41
C LEU A 308 6.62 -9.13 0.04
N LEU A 309 7.60 -9.78 -0.57
CA LEU A 309 7.53 -11.20 -0.94
C LEU A 309 7.30 -12.10 0.29
N GLU A 310 8.04 -11.89 1.37
CA GLU A 310 7.88 -12.67 2.60
C GLU A 310 6.50 -12.43 3.23
N SER A 311 6.03 -11.18 3.25
CA SER A 311 4.70 -10.85 3.74
C SER A 311 3.61 -11.60 2.97
N LEU A 312 3.68 -11.61 1.64
CA LEU A 312 2.73 -12.29 0.76
C LEU A 312 2.76 -13.82 0.93
N ARG A 313 3.90 -14.38 1.34
CA ARG A 313 4.07 -15.81 1.64
C ARG A 313 3.40 -16.24 2.94
N THR A 314 3.44 -15.37 3.97
CA THR A 314 2.95 -15.70 5.33
C THR A 314 1.43 -15.76 5.45
N GLY A 315 0.71 -15.13 4.51
CA GLY A 315 -0.74 -15.07 4.52
C GLY A 315 -1.29 -14.03 5.50
N VAL A 316 -2.59 -14.09 5.74
CA VAL A 316 -3.30 -13.19 6.67
C VAL A 316 -3.71 -13.98 7.91
N ALA A 317 -3.52 -13.38 9.09
CA ALA A 317 -3.86 -13.99 10.37
C ALA A 317 -5.39 -14.10 10.55
N GLU A 318 -5.82 -14.86 11.56
CA GLU A 318 -7.24 -14.95 11.88
C GLU A 318 -7.74 -13.68 12.58
N HIS A 319 -8.86 -13.12 12.12
CA HIS A 319 -9.38 -11.84 12.61
C HIS A 319 -10.54 -11.96 13.62
N ARG A 320 -10.69 -13.11 14.30
CA ARG A 320 -11.86 -13.40 15.15
C ARG A 320 -12.06 -12.40 16.30
N LEU A 321 -10.99 -11.77 16.77
CA LEU A 321 -11.05 -10.81 17.88
C LEU A 321 -11.22 -9.36 17.42
N VAL A 322 -11.10 -9.05 16.13
CA VAL A 322 -11.23 -7.67 15.61
C VAL A 322 -12.60 -7.08 15.93
N ALA A 323 -13.66 -7.91 15.94
CA ALA A 323 -15.00 -7.46 16.31
C ALA A 323 -15.09 -6.93 17.74
N LYS A 324 -14.25 -7.42 18.67
CA LYS A 324 -14.20 -6.91 20.04
C LYS A 324 -13.57 -5.50 20.12
N LEU A 325 -12.68 -5.16 19.19
CA LEU A 325 -12.05 -3.84 19.15
C LEU A 325 -12.99 -2.73 18.63
N ALA A 326 -14.12 -3.10 18.03
CA ALA A 326 -15.07 -2.15 17.44
C ALA A 326 -15.71 -1.20 18.47
N GLU A 327 -15.74 -1.56 19.75
CA GLU A 327 -16.20 -0.64 20.79
C GLU A 327 -15.20 0.48 21.10
N HIS A 328 -13.93 0.30 20.72
CA HIS A 328 -12.82 1.23 20.97
C HIS A 328 -12.37 2.01 19.73
N SER A 329 -12.79 1.60 18.52
CA SER A 329 -12.50 2.34 17.29
C SER A 329 -13.76 2.58 16.48
N ARG A 330 -14.02 3.87 16.23
CA ARG A 330 -15.10 4.32 15.33
C ARG A 330 -14.89 3.78 13.92
N LEU A 331 -13.64 3.70 13.45
CA LEU A 331 -13.31 3.21 12.12
C LEU A 331 -13.59 1.71 11.99
N LEU A 332 -13.12 0.90 12.94
CA LEU A 332 -13.38 -0.53 12.94
C LEU A 332 -14.88 -0.82 13.01
N LYS A 333 -15.61 -0.11 13.88
CA LYS A 333 -17.07 -0.24 13.97
C LYS A 333 -17.75 0.03 12.64
N PHE A 334 -17.37 1.11 11.97
CA PHE A 334 -17.88 1.46 10.65
C PHE A 334 -17.60 0.36 9.62
N MET A 335 -16.35 -0.11 9.52
CA MET A 335 -15.97 -1.17 8.58
C MET A 335 -16.69 -2.50 8.85
N ILE A 336 -16.97 -2.83 10.11
CA ILE A 336 -17.70 -4.07 10.43
C ILE A 336 -19.17 -3.92 10.07
N GLN A 337 -19.78 -2.79 10.41
CA GLN A 337 -21.20 -2.53 10.15
C GLN A 337 -21.51 -2.39 8.65
N LEU A 338 -20.62 -1.76 7.87
CA LEU A 338 -20.82 -1.55 6.42
C LEU A 338 -20.71 -2.85 5.60
N ARG A 339 -20.03 -3.88 6.12
CA ARG A 339 -19.83 -5.14 5.41
C ARG A 339 -21.14 -5.84 5.00
N VAL A 340 -22.17 -5.78 5.85
CA VAL A 340 -23.47 -6.41 5.56
C VAL A 340 -24.22 -5.68 4.43
N PRO A 341 -24.45 -4.36 4.51
CA PRO A 341 -25.04 -3.60 3.39
C PRO A 341 -24.23 -3.73 2.09
N PHE A 342 -22.90 -3.76 2.17
CA PHE A 342 -22.05 -3.96 0.99
C PHE A 342 -22.34 -5.28 0.29
N ARG A 343 -22.38 -6.39 1.05
CA ARG A 343 -22.69 -7.71 0.50
C ARG A 343 -24.11 -7.78 -0.07
N GLN A 344 -25.07 -7.14 0.59
CA GLN A 344 -26.45 -7.06 0.10
C GLN A 344 -26.53 -6.32 -1.23
N ALA A 345 -25.89 -5.15 -1.35
CA ALA A 345 -25.82 -4.39 -2.60
C ALA A 345 -25.09 -5.18 -3.69
N PHE A 346 -24.00 -5.87 -3.37
CA PHE A 346 -23.26 -6.70 -4.33
C PHE A 346 -24.11 -7.84 -4.89
N ASN A 347 -24.88 -8.52 -4.04
CA ASN A 347 -25.77 -9.59 -4.45
C ASN A 347 -26.96 -9.07 -5.28
N HIS A 348 -27.51 -7.91 -4.90
CA HIS A 348 -28.57 -7.24 -5.66
C HIS A 348 -28.10 -6.88 -7.07
N CYS A 349 -26.91 -6.30 -7.19
CA CYS A 349 -26.30 -5.92 -8.48
C CYS A 349 -25.43 -7.03 -9.09
N ARG A 350 -25.65 -8.32 -8.77
CA ARG A 350 -24.71 -9.39 -9.12
C ARG A 350 -24.42 -9.49 -10.62
N ALA A 351 -25.41 -9.18 -11.46
CA ALA A 351 -25.30 -9.21 -12.91
C ALA A 351 -24.31 -8.17 -13.49
N ASP A 352 -23.98 -7.11 -12.74
CA ASP A 352 -23.00 -6.10 -13.14
C ASP A 352 -21.54 -6.57 -12.95
N PHE A 353 -21.35 -7.68 -12.22
CA PHE A 353 -20.05 -8.20 -11.86
C PHE A 353 -19.75 -9.52 -12.57
N PRO A 354 -18.51 -9.73 -13.04
CA PRO A 354 -18.06 -11.01 -13.55
C PRO A 354 -18.27 -12.15 -12.55
N ALA A 355 -18.58 -13.35 -13.06
CA ALA A 355 -18.93 -14.53 -12.27
C ALA A 355 -17.84 -14.92 -11.24
N ASN A 356 -16.58 -14.61 -11.54
CA ASN A 356 -15.40 -14.89 -10.71
C ASN A 356 -15.09 -13.79 -9.66
N TYR A 357 -15.80 -12.65 -9.63
CA TYR A 357 -15.56 -11.61 -8.61
C TYR A 357 -15.85 -12.10 -7.20
N SER A 358 -14.88 -11.92 -6.31
CA SER A 358 -15.10 -12.08 -4.87
C SER A 358 -15.64 -10.79 -4.27
N CYS A 359 -16.86 -10.85 -3.70
CA CYS A 359 -17.47 -9.73 -2.97
C CYS A 359 -16.55 -9.22 -1.85
N GLU A 360 -15.93 -10.14 -1.09
CA GLU A 360 -15.08 -9.79 0.04
C GLU A 360 -13.75 -9.18 -0.41
N ALA A 361 -13.18 -9.66 -1.51
CA ALA A 361 -11.99 -9.06 -2.11
C ALA A 361 -12.29 -7.64 -2.63
N HIS A 362 -13.47 -7.45 -3.23
CA HIS A 362 -13.92 -6.14 -3.68
C HIS A 362 -14.11 -5.19 -2.49
N TYR A 363 -14.73 -5.66 -1.40
CA TYR A 363 -14.85 -4.90 -0.15
C TYR A 363 -13.49 -4.47 0.41
N LEU A 364 -12.52 -5.39 0.44
CA LEU A 364 -11.18 -5.10 0.96
C LEU A 364 -10.45 -4.07 0.09
N GLY A 365 -10.45 -4.26 -1.23
CA GLY A 365 -9.75 -3.38 -2.17
C GLY A 365 -10.38 -2.00 -2.35
N THR A 366 -11.64 -1.82 -1.94
CA THR A 366 -12.36 -0.55 -2.04
C THR A 366 -12.51 0.12 -0.68
N VAL A 367 -13.34 -0.43 0.19
CA VAL A 367 -13.68 0.18 1.48
C VAL A 367 -12.51 0.12 2.44
N VAL A 368 -11.95 -1.06 2.70
CA VAL A 368 -10.92 -1.23 3.74
C VAL A 368 -9.63 -0.54 3.32
N HIS A 369 -9.17 -0.74 2.09
CA HIS A 369 -7.97 -0.10 1.55
C HIS A 369 -8.04 1.43 1.60
N SER A 370 -9.15 2.04 1.17
CA SER A 370 -9.25 3.50 1.21
C SER A 370 -9.25 4.08 2.62
N LEU A 371 -9.90 3.38 3.55
CA LEU A 371 -9.94 3.77 4.95
C LEU A 371 -8.63 3.51 5.69
N ASP A 372 -7.88 2.47 5.29
CA ASP A 372 -6.53 2.21 5.76
C ASP A 372 -5.60 3.38 5.41
N HIS A 373 -5.55 3.78 4.14
CA HIS A 373 -4.82 4.98 3.71
C HIS A 373 -5.25 6.23 4.46
N TRP A 374 -6.57 6.46 4.56
CA TRP A 374 -7.10 7.63 5.25
C TRP A 374 -6.64 7.67 6.72
N ALA A 375 -6.81 6.56 7.45
CA ALA A 375 -6.41 6.44 8.85
C ALA A 375 -4.90 6.59 9.03
N PHE A 376 -4.10 5.96 8.16
CA PHE A 376 -2.65 6.09 8.18
C PHE A 376 -2.24 7.56 8.01
N CYS A 377 -2.86 8.28 7.08
CA CYS A 377 -2.57 9.70 6.87
C CYS A 377 -2.99 10.59 8.05
N GLN A 378 -4.08 10.23 8.77
CA GLN A 378 -4.52 10.95 9.97
C GLN A 378 -3.59 10.71 11.16
N HIS A 379 -3.12 9.48 11.34
CA HIS A 379 -2.36 9.08 12.52
C HIS A 379 -0.87 9.38 12.39
N VAL A 380 -0.31 9.16 11.21
CA VAL A 380 1.13 9.36 10.94
C VAL A 380 1.33 10.75 10.35
N ASP A 381 1.44 11.76 11.22
CA ASP A 381 1.80 13.11 10.78
C ASP A 381 3.24 13.13 10.22
N PRO A 382 3.46 13.59 8.97
CA PRO A 382 4.77 13.52 8.33
C PRO A 382 5.83 14.39 9.03
N TRP A 383 5.44 15.46 9.74
CA TRP A 383 6.38 16.35 10.43
C TRP A 383 6.83 15.74 11.76
N LEU A 384 5.88 15.24 12.56
CA LEU A 384 6.13 14.45 13.76
C LEU A 384 6.99 13.24 13.43
N PHE A 385 6.63 12.50 12.38
CA PHE A 385 7.36 11.30 11.97
C PHE A 385 8.77 11.63 11.47
N SER A 386 8.96 12.78 10.80
CA SER A 386 10.29 13.26 10.40
C SER A 386 11.19 13.62 11.59
N ALA A 387 10.60 14.03 12.71
CA ALA A 387 11.32 14.42 13.93
C ALA A 387 11.72 13.22 14.81
N LEU A 388 11.30 11.99 14.47
CA LEU A 388 11.69 10.80 15.22
C LEU A 388 13.20 10.54 15.11
N THR A 389 13.80 10.10 16.22
CA THR A 389 15.21 9.71 16.32
C THR A 389 15.33 8.24 16.71
N PRO A 390 15.02 7.30 15.81
CA PRO A 390 15.14 5.87 16.09
C PRO A 390 16.61 5.46 16.23
N SER A 391 16.81 4.25 16.75
CA SER A 391 18.10 3.58 16.83
C SER A 391 18.80 3.54 15.47
N LYS A 392 20.14 3.56 15.52
CA LYS A 392 21.00 3.62 14.33
C LYS A 392 20.64 2.58 13.25
N HIS A 393 20.31 1.37 13.67
CA HIS A 393 20.02 0.23 12.79
C HIS A 393 18.64 0.33 12.08
N LEU A 394 17.79 1.31 12.43
CA LEU A 394 16.47 1.52 11.81
C LEU A 394 16.39 2.80 10.96
N ARG A 395 17.52 3.49 10.72
CA ARG A 395 17.53 4.79 10.04
C ARG A 395 17.05 4.69 8.59
N THR A 396 17.46 3.66 7.85
CA THR A 396 16.98 3.44 6.49
C THR A 396 15.51 3.08 6.48
N LEU A 397 15.06 2.21 7.39
CA LEU A 397 13.65 1.81 7.48
C LEU A 397 12.75 3.01 7.81
N HIS A 398 13.15 3.86 8.76
CA HIS A 398 12.49 5.13 9.04
C HIS A 398 12.36 6.03 7.80
N ARG A 399 13.45 6.22 7.06
CA ARG A 399 13.45 7.03 5.83
C ARG A 399 12.58 6.44 4.72
N THR A 400 12.53 5.12 4.58
CA THR A 400 11.67 4.44 3.62
C THR A 400 10.19 4.64 3.97
N VAL A 401 9.83 4.49 5.24
CA VAL A 401 8.45 4.72 5.69
C VAL A 401 8.05 6.18 5.52
N LEU A 402 8.96 7.12 5.83
CA LEU A 402 8.72 8.53 5.59
C LEU A 402 8.56 8.84 4.09
N LEU A 403 9.35 8.19 3.22
CA LEU A 403 9.18 8.27 1.77
C LEU A 403 7.78 7.80 1.37
N ALA A 404 7.33 6.66 1.88
CA ALA A 404 5.97 6.18 1.61
C ALA A 404 4.94 7.22 2.05
N ARG A 405 4.98 7.63 3.33
CA ARG A 405 4.02 8.57 3.90
C ARG A 405 3.90 9.86 3.08
N CYS A 406 5.02 10.47 2.69
CA CYS A 406 5.01 11.75 1.98
C CYS A 406 4.75 11.62 0.47
N CYS A 407 5.13 10.50 -0.16
CA CYS A 407 5.17 10.41 -1.63
C CYS A 407 4.13 9.47 -2.25
N VAL A 408 3.51 8.57 -1.48
CA VAL A 408 2.66 7.49 -2.06
C VAL A 408 1.34 7.23 -1.35
N VAL A 409 1.08 7.81 -0.17
CA VAL A 409 -0.12 7.45 0.62
C VAL A 409 -1.26 8.46 0.48
N ASP A 410 -0.94 9.76 0.28
CA ASP A 410 -1.95 10.82 0.13
C ASP A 410 -2.68 10.74 -1.21
N ASP A 411 -3.83 11.40 -1.33
CA ASP A 411 -4.56 11.43 -2.61
C ASP A 411 -3.73 12.04 -3.75
N ILE A 412 -3.64 11.30 -4.86
CA ILE A 412 -3.05 11.81 -6.11
C ILE A 412 -3.68 13.16 -6.52
N PRO A 413 -2.89 14.25 -6.60
CA PRO A 413 -3.40 15.56 -6.97
C PRO A 413 -3.80 15.56 -8.44
N THR A 414 -4.83 16.34 -8.79
CA THR A 414 -5.30 16.52 -10.18
C THR A 414 -5.80 15.24 -10.89
N LEU A 415 -5.96 14.14 -10.17
CA LEU A 415 -6.51 12.91 -10.74
C LEU A 415 -7.98 13.11 -11.12
N GLY A 416 -8.24 13.33 -12.42
CA GLY A 416 -9.59 13.49 -13.00
C GLY A 416 -10.39 12.19 -13.09
N LEU A 417 -10.29 11.33 -12.06
CA LEU A 417 -11.00 10.06 -11.97
C LEU A 417 -12.12 10.18 -10.91
N GLU A 418 -13.33 9.80 -11.28
CA GLU A 418 -14.46 9.61 -10.35
C GLU A 418 -14.21 8.38 -9.48
N LYS A 419 -13.30 8.53 -8.52
CA LYS A 419 -12.78 7.43 -7.71
C LYS A 419 -13.55 7.20 -6.42
N TYR A 420 -14.44 8.09 -5.99
CA TYR A 420 -15.19 7.91 -4.73
C TYR A 420 -16.54 7.24 -4.96
N PHE A 421 -17.03 6.49 -3.99
CA PHE A 421 -18.36 5.84 -4.09
C PHE A 421 -19.49 6.86 -4.27
N ARG A 422 -19.38 8.05 -3.66
CA ARG A 422 -20.35 9.15 -3.82
C ARG A 422 -20.49 9.64 -5.26
N ASP A 423 -19.40 9.51 -6.03
CA ASP A 423 -19.32 9.89 -7.44
C ASP A 423 -19.55 8.67 -8.36
N GLY A 424 -19.78 7.49 -7.78
CA GLY A 424 -19.91 6.22 -8.49
C GLY A 424 -21.17 6.17 -9.37
N ARG A 425 -21.00 5.71 -10.61
CA ARG A 425 -22.07 5.73 -11.63
C ARG A 425 -23.03 4.54 -11.59
N THR A 426 -22.68 3.45 -10.89
CA THR A 426 -23.50 2.23 -10.87
C THR A 426 -24.50 2.26 -9.71
N GLU A 427 -25.57 1.47 -9.81
CA GLU A 427 -26.52 1.28 -8.70
C GLU A 427 -25.83 0.74 -7.45
N PHE A 428 -24.92 -0.22 -7.62
CA PHE A 428 -24.11 -0.77 -6.54
C PHE A 428 -23.41 0.31 -5.69
N HIS A 429 -22.63 1.21 -6.32
CA HIS A 429 -21.89 2.24 -5.59
C HIS A 429 -22.82 3.21 -4.86
N ARG A 430 -23.94 3.59 -5.48
CA ARG A 430 -24.95 4.45 -4.85
C ARG A 430 -25.57 3.79 -3.62
N MET A 431 -25.97 2.53 -3.71
CA MET A 431 -26.52 1.79 -2.57
C MET A 431 -25.53 1.69 -1.41
N VAL A 432 -24.28 1.33 -1.71
CA VAL A 432 -23.22 1.23 -0.70
C VAL A 432 -22.94 2.59 -0.07
N TYR A 433 -22.83 3.66 -0.85
CA TYR A 433 -22.58 5.00 -0.32
C TYR A 433 -23.71 5.47 0.60
N GLN A 434 -24.98 5.27 0.23
CA GLN A 434 -26.11 5.66 1.08
C GLN A 434 -26.11 4.91 2.41
N ALA A 435 -25.84 3.60 2.38
CA ALA A 435 -25.70 2.81 3.60
C ALA A 435 -24.50 3.28 4.46
N ALA A 436 -23.35 3.51 3.83
CA ALA A 436 -22.15 4.01 4.48
C ALA A 436 -22.39 5.38 5.12
N LYS A 437 -23.01 6.31 4.40
CA LYS A 437 -23.34 7.66 4.88
C LYS A 437 -24.24 7.62 6.12
N GLY A 438 -25.21 6.70 6.14
CA GLY A 438 -26.06 6.48 7.32
C GLY A 438 -25.30 5.95 8.55
N LEU A 439 -24.15 5.29 8.37
CA LEU A 439 -23.30 4.84 9.48
C LEU A 439 -22.34 5.93 9.96
N ASN A 440 -21.60 6.56 9.02
CA ASN A 440 -20.71 7.69 9.29
C ASN A 440 -20.35 8.38 7.96
N GLU A 441 -20.90 9.58 7.74
CA GLU A 441 -20.65 10.37 6.52
C GLU A 441 -19.18 10.68 6.28
N SER A 442 -18.42 11.03 7.33
CA SER A 442 -17.00 11.39 7.19
C SER A 442 -16.16 10.24 6.65
N PHE A 443 -16.46 8.99 7.02
CA PHE A 443 -15.78 7.80 6.49
C PHE A 443 -16.34 7.39 5.13
N ALA A 444 -17.65 7.52 4.93
CA ALA A 444 -18.29 7.25 3.64
C ALA A 444 -17.74 8.13 2.51
N ASP A 445 -17.34 9.36 2.81
CA ASP A 445 -16.72 10.26 1.82
C ASP A 445 -15.28 9.87 1.45
N GLN A 446 -14.65 8.96 2.20
CA GLN A 446 -13.28 8.51 1.96
C GLN A 446 -13.21 7.20 1.16
N ILE A 447 -14.29 6.43 1.05
CA ILE A 447 -14.27 5.13 0.37
C ILE A 447 -14.18 5.29 -1.15
N GLN A 448 -13.22 4.61 -1.77
CA GLN A 448 -12.95 4.70 -3.21
C GLN A 448 -13.37 3.42 -3.95
N THR A 449 -13.75 3.56 -5.22
CA THR A 449 -14.21 2.51 -6.12
C THR A 449 -13.08 1.66 -6.71
N CYS A 450 -11.82 2.04 -6.46
CA CYS A 450 -10.62 1.33 -6.85
C CYS A 450 -9.44 1.65 -5.91
N ILE A 451 -8.37 0.86 -6.02
CA ILE A 451 -7.09 1.16 -5.39
C ILE A 451 -6.41 2.27 -6.18
N VAL A 452 -6.45 3.50 -5.62
CA VAL A 452 -5.74 4.65 -6.15
C VAL A 452 -5.54 5.71 -5.06
N LYS A 453 -4.36 5.69 -4.44
CA LYS A 453 -3.92 6.66 -3.43
C LYS A 453 -2.49 7.04 -3.73
#